data_AF-A0A3R7IW68-F1
#
_entry.id   AF-A0A3R7IW68-F1
#
_cell.length_a   1.000
_cell.length_b   1.000
_cell.length_c   1.000
_cell.angle_alpha   90.00
_cell.angle_beta   90.00
_cell.angle_gamma   90.00
#
_symmetry.space_group_name_H-M   'P 1'
#
loop_
_entity.id
_entity.type
_entity.pdbx_description
1 polymer ?
#
loop_
_entity_poly.entity_id
_entity_poly.type
_entity_poly.pdbx_seq_one_letter_code
_entity_poly.pdbx_strand_id
1 'polypeptide(L)'
;MAERPWEQVGRLRKWLDEEVADASPADVRLLRVLKIGEEYGEVAEALHGALGANPRKGRSHSWTDVEKELVDTIVTAMVALDTIAPDARHTFEERLDALVDRVIPAP
;
A
#
# COMPACT_ATOMS: atom_id res chain seq x y z
N MET A 1 10.12 16.89 -2.66
CA MET A 1 9.80 16.00 -1.52
C MET A 1 9.19 14.65 -1.96
N ALA A 2 8.51 14.59 -3.12
CA ALA A 2 7.91 13.37 -3.68
C ALA A 2 8.91 12.33 -4.25
N GLU A 3 10.17 12.68 -4.47
CA GLU A 3 11.18 11.74 -5.00
C GLU A 3 11.56 10.64 -4.00
N ARG A 4 11.73 11.01 -2.72
CA ARG A 4 12.23 10.10 -1.69
C ARG A 4 11.32 8.87 -1.46
N PRO A 5 9.97 8.98 -1.39
CA PRO A 5 9.11 7.81 -1.24
C PRO A 5 9.24 6.81 -2.40
N TRP A 6 9.24 7.28 -3.65
CA TRP A 6 9.37 6.41 -4.83
C TRP A 6 10.75 5.76 -4.93
N GLU A 7 11.82 6.47 -4.55
CA GLU A 7 13.16 5.87 -4.43
C GLU A 7 13.19 4.74 -3.38
N GLN A 8 12.55 4.93 -2.24
CA GLN A 8 12.48 3.92 -1.17
C GLN A 8 11.62 2.72 -1.57
N VAL A 9 10.49 2.96 -2.25
CA VAL A 9 9.64 1.90 -2.81
C VAL A 9 10.40 1.11 -3.87
N GLY A 10 11.14 1.77 -4.77
CA GLY A 10 11.97 1.09 -5.77
C GLY A 10 13.05 0.21 -5.12
N ARG A 11 13.65 0.66 -4.01
CA ARG A 11 14.60 -0.16 -3.23
C ARG A 11 13.92 -1.37 -2.60
N LEU A 12 12.72 -1.21 -2.03
CA LEU A 12 11.94 -2.32 -1.48
C LEU A 12 11.55 -3.33 -2.55
N ARG A 13 11.03 -2.86 -3.70
CA ARG A 13 10.68 -3.73 -4.83
C ARG A 13 11.90 -4.49 -5.33
N LYS A 14 13.05 -3.83 -5.49
CA LYS A 14 14.29 -4.48 -5.92
C LYS A 14 14.71 -5.59 -4.95
N TRP A 15 14.69 -5.32 -3.65
CA TRP A 15 14.97 -6.35 -2.65
C TRP A 15 13.96 -7.52 -2.75
N LEU A 16 12.66 -7.24 -2.91
CA LEU A 16 11.66 -8.29 -3.13
C LEU A 16 11.89 -9.09 -4.42
N ASP A 17 12.38 -8.46 -5.49
CA ASP A 17 12.74 -9.16 -6.74
C ASP A 17 13.94 -10.11 -6.51
N GLU A 18 14.85 -9.77 -5.60
CA GLU A 18 16.02 -10.59 -5.23
C GLU A 18 15.65 -11.76 -4.31
N GLU A 19 14.62 -11.61 -3.46
CA GLU A 19 14.14 -12.64 -2.53
C GLU A 19 13.08 -13.58 -3.12
N VAL A 20 12.51 -13.23 -4.28
CA VAL A 20 11.56 -14.08 -4.98
C VAL A 20 12.25 -15.39 -5.38
N ALA A 21 11.68 -16.52 -4.94
CA ALA A 21 12.09 -17.87 -5.36
C ALA A 21 11.77 -18.12 -6.85
N ASP A 22 11.66 -19.38 -7.30
CA ASP A 22 11.37 -19.76 -8.70
C ASP A 22 9.96 -19.34 -9.23
N ALA A 23 9.37 -18.25 -8.73
CA ALA A 23 8.10 -17.70 -9.21
C ALA A 23 8.26 -17.03 -10.58
N SER A 24 7.27 -17.23 -11.45
CA SER A 24 7.28 -16.56 -12.75
C SER A 24 7.03 -15.05 -12.59
N PRO A 25 7.48 -14.20 -13.54
CA PRO A 25 7.16 -12.77 -13.52
C PRO A 25 5.65 -12.47 -13.47
N ALA A 26 4.83 -13.35 -14.06
CA ALA A 26 3.37 -13.23 -14.00
C ALA A 26 2.83 -13.49 -12.58
N ASP A 27 3.38 -14.49 -11.89
CA ASP A 27 3.00 -14.81 -10.52
C ASP A 27 3.43 -13.69 -9.55
N VAL A 28 4.65 -13.16 -9.70
CA VAL A 28 5.14 -12.03 -8.89
C VAL A 28 4.19 -10.83 -9.00
N ARG A 29 3.79 -10.49 -10.23
CA ARG A 29 2.82 -9.42 -10.47
C ARG A 29 1.49 -9.68 -9.76
N LEU A 30 0.94 -10.88 -9.91
CA LEU A 30 -0.33 -11.25 -9.29
C LEU A 30 -0.25 -11.19 -7.77
N LEU A 31 0.78 -11.80 -7.19
CA LEU A 31 0.96 -11.90 -5.73
C LEU A 31 1.17 -10.53 -5.08
N ARG A 32 1.90 -9.62 -5.73
CA ARG A 32 2.06 -8.24 -5.21
C ARG A 32 0.75 -7.46 -5.17
N VAL A 33 -0.14 -7.67 -6.14
CA VAL A 33 -1.48 -7.07 -6.10
C VAL A 33 -2.33 -7.72 -5.01
N LEU A 34 -2.25 -9.05 -4.85
CA LEU A 34 -3.01 -9.77 -3.81
C LEU A 34 -2.58 -9.40 -2.39
N LYS A 35 -1.30 -9.06 -2.17
CA LYS A 35 -0.77 -8.63 -0.86
C LYS A 35 -1.56 -7.45 -0.27
N ILE A 36 -2.09 -6.55 -1.11
CA ILE A 36 -2.91 -5.42 -0.68
C ILE A 36 -4.12 -5.89 0.15
N GLY A 37 -4.71 -7.04 -0.19
CA GLY A 37 -5.82 -7.62 0.57
C GLY A 37 -5.42 -8.09 1.97
N GLU A 38 -4.18 -8.52 2.16
CA GLU A 38 -3.64 -8.90 3.46
C GLU A 38 -3.45 -7.67 4.36
N GLU A 39 -2.82 -6.62 3.84
CA GLU A 39 -2.60 -5.35 4.56
C GLU A 39 -3.93 -4.70 4.97
N TYR A 40 -4.94 -4.74 4.09
CA TYR A 40 -6.29 -4.30 4.44
C TYR A 40 -6.87 -5.10 5.61
N GLY A 41 -6.61 -6.41 5.66
CA GLY A 41 -7.00 -7.26 6.77
C GLY A 41 -6.34 -6.85 8.10
N GLU A 42 -5.08 -6.45 8.05
CA GLU A 42 -4.33 -5.94 9.21
C GLU A 42 -4.88 -4.59 9.68
N VAL A 43 -5.18 -3.67 8.76
CA VAL A 43 -5.91 -2.43 9.08
C VAL A 43 -7.24 -2.72 9.77
N ALA A 44 -8.00 -3.70 9.27
CA ALA A 44 -9.28 -4.08 9.85
C ALA A 44 -9.13 -4.71 11.26
N GLU A 45 -8.08 -5.50 11.49
CA GLU A 45 -7.76 -6.05 12.82
C GLU A 45 -7.37 -4.93 13.79
N ALA A 46 -6.48 -4.02 13.38
CA ALA A 46 -6.06 -2.88 14.18
C ALA A 46 -7.25 -1.99 14.55
N LEU A 47 -8.16 -1.71 13.60
CA LEU A 47 -9.39 -0.95 13.84
C LEU A 47 -10.30 -1.62 14.86
N HIS A 48 -10.55 -2.94 14.70
CA HIS A 48 -11.34 -3.68 15.68
C HIS A 48 -10.72 -3.63 17.08
N GLY A 49 -9.38 -3.72 17.16
CA GLY A 49 -8.64 -3.58 18.41
C GLY A 49 -8.72 -2.18 19.01
N ALA A 50 -8.59 -1.14 18.19
CA ALA A 50 -8.62 0.27 18.61
C ALA A 50 -10.00 0.72 19.10
N LEU A 51 -11.06 0.18 18.51
CA LEU A 51 -12.44 0.43 18.93
C LEU A 51 -12.88 -0.49 20.07
N GLY A 52 -12.17 -1.60 20.32
CA GLY A 52 -12.65 -2.66 21.19
C GLY A 52 -13.92 -3.34 20.66
N ALA A 53 -14.12 -3.30 19.33
CA ALA A 53 -15.35 -3.72 18.68
C ALA A 53 -15.52 -5.25 18.62
N ASN A 54 -14.46 -6.02 18.91
CA ASN A 54 -14.52 -7.47 19.02
C ASN A 54 -14.58 -7.91 20.49
N PRO A 55 -15.76 -8.32 21.02
CA PRO A 55 -15.92 -8.68 22.43
C PRO A 55 -15.03 -9.84 22.89
N ARG A 56 -14.54 -10.69 21.97
CA ARG A 56 -13.65 -11.81 22.27
C ARG A 56 -12.19 -11.40 22.49
N LYS A 57 -11.78 -10.23 21.98
CA LYS A 57 -10.39 -9.73 22.04
C LYS A 57 -10.22 -8.44 22.84
N GLY A 58 -11.31 -7.70 23.12
CA GLY A 58 -11.25 -6.44 23.86
C GLY A 58 -10.46 -5.35 23.13
N ARG A 59 -9.97 -4.34 23.87
CA ARG A 59 -9.09 -3.29 23.33
C ARG A 59 -7.66 -3.80 23.25
N SER A 60 -7.22 -4.18 22.05
CA SER A 60 -5.88 -4.75 21.81
C SER A 60 -4.92 -3.82 21.05
N HIS A 61 -5.44 -2.81 20.36
CA HIS A 61 -4.66 -1.90 19.53
C HIS A 61 -4.99 -0.44 19.85
N SER A 62 -4.16 0.46 19.34
CA SER A 62 -4.35 1.91 19.36
C SER A 62 -4.60 2.45 17.95
N TRP A 63 -5.01 3.72 17.85
CA TRP A 63 -5.08 4.40 16.55
C TRP A 63 -3.70 4.56 15.90
N THR A 64 -2.62 4.62 16.68
CA THR A 64 -1.26 4.60 16.15
C THR A 64 -0.94 3.29 15.44
N ASP A 65 -1.56 2.18 15.83
CA ASP A 65 -1.37 0.92 15.12
C ASP A 65 -2.14 0.94 13.79
N VAL A 66 -3.36 1.49 13.78
CA VAL A 66 -4.13 1.72 12.54
C VAL A 66 -3.35 2.60 11.55
N GLU A 67 -2.71 3.67 12.03
CA GLU A 67 -1.86 4.54 11.21
C GLU A 67 -0.71 3.77 10.55
N LYS A 68 -0.06 2.85 11.27
CA LYS A 68 1.02 2.01 10.71
C LYS A 68 0.48 1.09 9.63
N GLU A 69 -0.59 0.36 9.89
CA GLU A 69 -1.16 -0.57 8.91
C GLU A 69 -1.66 0.15 7.65
N LEU A 70 -2.14 1.39 7.78
CA LEU A 70 -2.48 2.24 6.64
C LEU A 70 -1.25 2.62 5.82
N VAL A 71 -0.13 2.92 6.46
CA VAL A 71 1.14 3.17 5.77
C VAL A 71 1.62 1.91 5.06
N ASP A 72 1.54 0.75 5.70
CA ASP A 72 1.95 -0.53 5.11
C ASP A 72 1.06 -0.89 3.90
N THR A 73 -0.25 -0.61 3.98
CA THR A 73 -1.17 -0.70 2.85
C THR A 73 -0.78 0.23 1.69
N ILE A 74 -0.46 1.50 1.98
CA ILE A 74 -0.03 2.48 0.97
C ILE A 74 1.27 2.02 0.29
N VAL A 75 2.27 1.62 1.08
CA VAL A 75 3.57 1.17 0.56
C VAL A 75 3.40 -0.09 -0.28
N THR A 76 2.57 -1.05 0.16
CA THR A 76 2.27 -2.27 -0.59
C THR A 76 1.60 -1.96 -1.93
N ALA A 77 0.65 -1.02 -1.95
CA ALA A 77 0.02 -0.57 -3.19
C ALA A 77 1.02 0.15 -4.12
N MET A 78 1.95 0.95 -3.58
CA MET A 78 3.01 1.58 -4.36
C MET A 78 3.98 0.55 -4.97
N VAL A 79 4.38 -0.49 -4.22
CA VAL A 79 5.22 -1.59 -4.72
C VAL A 79 4.50 -2.37 -5.83
N ALA A 80 3.20 -2.64 -5.65
CA ALA A 80 2.40 -3.26 -6.69
C ALA A 80 2.33 -2.39 -7.96
N LEU A 81 2.14 -1.07 -7.81
CA LEU A 81 2.14 -0.14 -8.94
C LEU A 81 3.50 -0.08 -9.66
N ASP A 82 4.60 0.02 -8.90
CA ASP A 82 5.98 0.00 -9.43
C ASP A 82 6.36 -1.32 -10.10
N THR A 83 5.63 -2.40 -9.82
CA THR A 83 5.80 -3.68 -10.52
C THR A 83 5.10 -3.70 -11.88
N ILE A 84 3.96 -3.00 -12.03
CA ILE A 84 3.10 -3.12 -13.23
C ILE A 84 3.22 -1.95 -14.19
N ALA A 85 3.57 -0.77 -13.69
CA ALA A 85 3.66 0.45 -14.47
C ALA A 85 5.12 0.69 -14.90
N PRO A 86 5.38 1.04 -16.17
CA PRO A 86 6.72 1.45 -16.61
C PRO A 86 7.25 2.70 -15.89
N ASP A 87 6.33 3.61 -15.53
CA ASP A 87 6.60 4.80 -14.72
C ASP A 87 5.47 4.96 -13.68
N ALA A 88 5.64 4.30 -12.53
CA ALA A 88 4.64 4.30 -11.45
C ALA A 88 4.42 5.68 -10.83
N ARG A 89 5.49 6.49 -10.74
CA ARG A 89 5.41 7.84 -10.19
C ARG A 89 4.53 8.72 -11.06
N HIS A 90 4.81 8.78 -12.36
CA HIS A 90 3.99 9.56 -13.29
C HIS A 90 2.55 9.04 -13.28
N THR A 91 2.35 7.72 -13.33
CA THR A 91 1.01 7.12 -13.33
C THR A 91 0.20 7.52 -12.08
N PHE A 92 0.86 7.56 -10.91
CA PHE A 92 0.24 8.00 -9.67
C PHE A 92 -0.09 9.50 -9.69
N GLU A 93 0.88 10.35 -10.06
CA GLU A 93 0.73 11.81 -10.09
C GLU A 93 -0.41 12.22 -11.04
N GLU A 94 -0.42 11.69 -12.27
CA GLU A 94 -1.48 11.95 -13.26
C GLU A 94 -2.85 11.53 -12.73
N ARG A 95 -2.95 10.37 -12.08
CA ARG A 95 -4.22 9.89 -11.54
C ARG A 95 -4.69 10.75 -10.37
N LEU A 96 -3.79 11.17 -9.49
CA LEU A 96 -4.10 12.00 -8.35
C LEU A 96 -4.59 13.39 -8.80
N ASP A 97 -3.90 14.00 -9.77
CA ASP A 97 -4.31 15.28 -10.36
C ASP A 97 -5.73 15.18 -10.94
N ALA A 98 -6.00 14.16 -11.75
CA ALA A 98 -7.33 13.92 -12.32
C ALA A 98 -8.42 13.69 -11.25
N LEU A 99 -8.06 13.12 -10.09
CA LEU A 99 -8.99 12.97 -8.97
C LEU A 99 -9.26 14.30 -8.27
N VAL A 100 -8.23 15.12 -8.06
CA VAL A 100 -8.33 16.44 -7.44
C VAL A 100 -9.17 17.37 -8.32
N ASP A 101 -8.86 17.49 -9.61
CA ASP A 101 -9.57 18.34 -10.57
C ASP A 101 -11.06 18.00 -10.67
N ARG A 102 -11.41 16.73 -10.40
CA ARG A 102 -12.80 16.27 -10.42
C ARG A 102 -13.62 16.80 -9.24
N VAL A 103 -13.01 17.06 -8.08
CA VAL A 103 -13.73 17.42 -6.84
C VAL A 103 -13.43 18.83 -6.32
N ILE A 104 -12.27 19.39 -6.64
CA ILE A 104 -11.87 20.74 -6.24
C ILE A 104 -12.01 21.66 -7.46
N PRO A 105 -12.93 22.63 -7.46
CA PRO A 105 -13.03 23.60 -8.54
C PRO A 105 -11.70 24.35 -8.72
N ALA A 106 -11.30 24.58 -9.98
CA ALA A 106 -10.20 25.48 -10.27
C ALA A 106 -10.47 26.86 -9.63
N PRO A 107 -9.45 27.53 -9.07
CA PRO A 107 -9.59 28.83 -8.46
C PRO A 107 -10.14 29.90 -9.42
#